data_AF-A0A662EKE9-F1
#
_entry.id   AF-A0A662EKE9-F1
#
_cell.length_a   1.000
_cell.length_b   1.000
_cell.length_c   1.000
_cell.angle_alpha   90.00
_cell.angle_beta   90.00
_cell.angle_gamma   90.00
#
_symmetry.space_group_name_H-M   'P 1'
#
loop_
_entity.id
_entity.type
_entity.pdbx_description
1 polymer ?
#
loop_
_entity_poly.entity_id
_entity_poly.type
_entity_poly.pdbx_seq_one_letter_code
_entity_poly.pdbx_strand_id
1 'polypeptide(L)'
;MAKRSGKKQKGAHKEVNRPPAIWDRILVYSVAFTVFAIPLFIWPGITEYGYGKSIVGLIAISILSILWGISAWQKKGWSIRIPWIILPVLGFVVASLFSLVGALNGRVVVQSLVLFVFFFQLLLIIANTVREKRDVNLILFSLLASGFLAGLYGLLQYLGVMRGASIGGSGLGNVISTMGNKNYLGGFLAYTLFPAVVLVVRLRSRLLRATSILLISFSFGTVLLLEQMGTVISLIIAAITLIVGWLIFRPVEPLRRNRGWLIGLGLALVLTFLIEAPSGPLNSVVGLSADGSSWIGRIWAASSGKTRSWDG
;
A
#
# COMPACT_ATOMS: atom_id res chain seq x y z
N MET A 1 0.22 65.78 21.90
CA MET A 1 1.61 65.47 21.48
C MET A 1 1.89 63.99 21.73
N ALA A 2 2.37 63.29 20.69
CA ALA A 2 3.11 62.00 20.69
C ALA A 2 2.46 60.73 21.30
N LYS A 3 2.55 59.52 20.72
CA LYS A 3 3.08 59.01 19.45
C LYS A 3 2.52 57.59 19.25
N ARG A 4 2.17 57.25 17.99
CA ARG A 4 1.84 55.89 17.51
C ARG A 4 2.97 54.89 17.72
N SER A 5 2.62 53.64 18.00
CA SER A 5 3.31 52.42 17.52
C SER A 5 2.37 51.23 17.75
N GLY A 6 1.70 50.64 16.75
CA GLY A 6 2.21 50.30 15.42
C GLY A 6 2.83 48.90 15.39
N LYS A 7 2.29 47.92 16.14
CA LYS A 7 2.79 46.53 16.12
C LYS A 7 2.32 45.85 14.83
N LYS A 8 3.18 45.90 13.81
CA LYS A 8 3.09 45.17 12.53
C LYS A 8 2.77 43.68 12.79
N GLN A 9 1.58 43.24 12.39
CA GLN A 9 1.32 41.84 12.11
C GLN A 9 2.29 41.38 11.01
N LYS A 10 3.26 40.55 11.39
CA LYS A 10 4.14 39.84 10.45
C LYS A 10 3.27 38.99 9.53
N GLY A 11 3.53 39.13 8.23
CA GLY A 11 2.73 38.56 7.15
C GLY A 11 2.47 37.07 7.33
N ALA A 12 1.20 36.74 7.53
CA ALA A 12 0.69 35.46 7.08
C ALA A 12 0.90 35.42 5.57
N HIS A 13 1.79 34.54 5.09
CA HIS A 13 1.81 34.11 3.71
C HIS A 13 0.39 33.61 3.40
N LYS A 14 -0.45 34.48 2.84
CA LYS A 14 -1.68 34.06 2.18
C LYS A 14 -1.21 33.20 1.01
N GLU A 15 -1.27 31.88 1.18
CA GLU A 15 -1.29 30.97 0.05
C GLU A 15 -2.46 31.41 -0.83
N VAL A 16 -2.14 32.13 -1.90
CA VAL A 16 -3.11 32.55 -2.88
C VAL A 16 -3.67 31.26 -3.47
N ASN A 17 -4.88 30.90 -3.06
CA ASN A 17 -5.69 29.83 -3.62
C ASN A 17 -6.01 30.19 -5.07
N ARG A 18 -5.02 30.04 -5.96
CA ARG A 18 -5.25 30.05 -7.39
C ARG A 18 -5.99 28.75 -7.73
N PRO A 19 -7.06 28.80 -8.54
CA PRO A 19 -7.70 27.59 -9.02
C PRO A 19 -6.63 26.69 -9.66
N PRO A 20 -6.68 25.37 -9.44
CA PRO A 20 -5.67 24.46 -9.99
C PRO A 20 -5.63 24.66 -11.50
N ALA A 21 -4.43 24.94 -12.02
CA ALA A 21 -4.25 25.00 -13.46
C ALA A 21 -4.68 23.66 -14.07
N ILE A 22 -5.17 23.64 -15.31
CA ILE A 22 -5.60 22.40 -15.99
C ILE A 22 -4.51 21.32 -15.88
N TRP A 23 -3.24 21.72 -15.99
CA TRP A 23 -2.06 20.87 -15.82
C TRP A 23 -1.92 20.22 -14.44
N ASP A 24 -2.39 20.85 -13.37
CA ASP A 24 -2.39 20.22 -12.04
C ASP A 24 -3.37 19.07 -11.96
N ARG A 25 -4.54 19.22 -12.58
CA ARG A 25 -5.53 18.14 -12.63
C ARG A 25 -5.05 17.00 -13.52
N ILE A 26 -4.47 17.32 -14.68
CA ILE A 26 -3.82 16.33 -15.53
C ILE A 26 -2.76 15.58 -14.72
N LEU A 27 -1.87 16.29 -14.02
CA LEU A 27 -0.81 15.69 -13.23
C LEU A 27 -1.34 14.78 -12.10
N VAL A 28 -2.39 15.20 -11.37
CA VAL A 28 -3.05 14.34 -10.37
C VAL A 28 -3.61 13.07 -11.02
N TYR A 29 -4.30 13.19 -12.16
CA TYR A 29 -4.85 12.02 -12.85
C TYR A 29 -3.75 11.12 -13.41
N SER A 30 -2.67 11.69 -13.94
CA SER A 30 -1.51 10.93 -14.38
C SER A 30 -0.85 10.19 -13.21
N VAL A 31 -0.70 10.82 -12.04
CA VAL A 31 -0.21 10.15 -10.83
C VAL A 31 -1.15 9.00 -10.43
N ALA A 32 -2.46 9.26 -10.35
CA ALA A 32 -3.47 8.26 -10.00
C ALA A 32 -3.48 7.08 -10.98
N PHE A 33 -3.30 7.35 -12.27
CA PHE A 33 -3.16 6.33 -13.31
C PHE A 33 -1.86 5.54 -13.13
N THR A 34 -0.73 6.20 -12.89
CA THR A 34 0.57 5.55 -12.70
C THR A 34 0.56 4.59 -11.51
N VAL A 35 0.02 5.00 -10.35
CA VAL A 35 -0.07 4.13 -9.17
C VAL A 35 -1.09 2.99 -9.33
N PHE A 36 -2.07 3.16 -10.24
CA PHE A 36 -3.01 2.11 -10.59
C PHE A 36 -2.39 1.10 -11.58
N ALA A 37 -1.74 1.59 -12.63
CA ALA A 37 -1.30 0.80 -13.77
C ALA A 37 0.00 0.02 -13.51
N ILE A 38 0.99 0.60 -12.81
CA ILE A 38 2.29 -0.07 -12.60
C ILE A 38 2.13 -1.42 -11.86
N PRO A 39 1.36 -1.53 -10.76
CA PRO A 39 1.12 -2.81 -10.11
C PRO A 39 0.51 -3.86 -11.06
N LEU A 40 -0.36 -3.43 -11.98
CA LEU A 40 -1.09 -4.31 -12.90
C LEU A 40 -0.34 -4.62 -14.19
N PHE A 41 0.77 -3.94 -14.45
CA PHE A 41 1.53 -4.10 -15.67
C PHE A 41 2.10 -5.53 -15.82
N ILE A 42 1.72 -6.23 -16.89
CA ILE A 42 2.26 -7.55 -17.25
C ILE A 42 2.88 -7.43 -18.64
N TRP A 43 4.15 -7.83 -18.79
CA TRP A 43 4.79 -7.98 -20.10
C TRP A 43 5.01 -9.47 -20.40
N PRO A 44 4.26 -10.08 -21.33
CA PRO A 44 4.51 -11.45 -21.79
C PRO A 44 5.86 -11.49 -22.52
N GLY A 45 6.89 -12.08 -21.89
CA GLY A 45 8.23 -12.21 -22.47
C GLY A 45 9.37 -11.71 -21.59
N ILE A 46 9.09 -10.96 -20.52
CA ILE A 46 10.09 -10.63 -19.50
C ILE A 46 9.96 -11.66 -18.37
N THR A 47 10.98 -12.50 -18.21
CA THR A 47 11.03 -13.52 -17.15
C THR A 47 11.20 -12.89 -15.76
N GLU A 48 11.83 -11.71 -15.69
CA GLU A 48 12.05 -10.97 -14.46
C GLU A 48 11.06 -9.79 -14.31
N TYR A 49 9.89 -10.10 -13.73
CA TYR A 49 8.81 -9.12 -13.51
C TYR A 49 9.27 -7.84 -12.78
N GLY A 50 10.21 -7.97 -11.83
CA GLY A 50 10.75 -6.82 -11.07
C GLY A 50 11.51 -5.83 -11.96
N TYR A 51 12.30 -6.32 -12.90
CA TYR A 51 13.09 -5.48 -13.81
C TYR A 51 12.19 -4.69 -14.77
N GLY A 52 11.23 -5.38 -15.41
CA GLY A 52 10.29 -4.73 -16.33
C GLY A 52 9.45 -3.64 -15.66
N LYS A 53 8.91 -3.91 -14.46
CA LYS A 53 8.16 -2.92 -13.69
C LYS A 53 9.01 -1.74 -13.23
N SER A 54 10.27 -2.00 -12.86
CA SER A 54 11.20 -0.94 -12.46
C SER A 54 11.46 0.01 -13.63
N ILE A 55 11.73 -0.49 -14.83
CA ILE A 55 11.92 0.35 -16.03
C ILE A 55 10.67 1.15 -16.33
N VAL A 56 9.50 0.50 -16.40
CA VAL A 56 8.23 1.19 -16.69
C VAL A 56 7.92 2.23 -15.61
N GLY A 57 8.24 1.94 -14.35
CA GLY A 57 8.14 2.90 -13.25
C GLY A 57 9.06 4.11 -13.44
N LEU A 58 10.34 3.90 -13.80
CA LEU A 58 11.28 4.98 -14.10
C LEU A 58 10.81 5.85 -15.26
N ILE A 59 10.31 5.24 -16.34
CA ILE A 59 9.75 5.96 -17.49
C ILE A 59 8.53 6.78 -17.06
N ALA A 60 7.59 6.18 -16.33
CA ALA A 60 6.39 6.87 -15.86
C ALA A 60 6.73 8.06 -14.95
N ILE A 61 7.66 7.89 -14.01
CA ILE A 61 8.11 8.96 -13.10
C ILE A 61 8.86 10.05 -13.87
N SER A 62 9.62 9.70 -14.91
CA SER A 62 10.26 10.67 -15.81
C SER A 62 9.22 11.53 -16.52
N ILE A 63 8.18 10.90 -17.10
CA ILE A 63 7.08 11.61 -17.76
C ILE A 63 6.34 12.51 -16.77
N LEU A 64 6.04 12.01 -15.56
CA LEU A 64 5.44 12.83 -14.50
C LEU A 64 6.32 14.01 -14.10
N SER A 65 7.64 13.84 -14.07
CA SER A 65 8.59 14.92 -13.77
C SER A 65 8.58 16.00 -14.85
N ILE A 66 8.50 15.60 -16.13
CA ILE A 66 8.35 16.54 -17.26
C ILE A 66 7.03 17.31 -17.14
N LEU A 67 5.92 16.62 -16.91
CA LEU A 67 4.61 17.25 -16.73
C LEU A 67 4.58 18.20 -15.53
N TRP A 68 5.23 17.82 -14.42
CA TRP A 68 5.38 18.68 -13.26
C TRP A 68 6.19 19.94 -13.57
N GLY A 69 7.30 19.80 -14.30
CA GLY A 69 8.10 20.93 -14.79
C GLY A 69 7.30 21.88 -15.69
N ILE A 70 6.51 21.36 -16.63
CA ILE A 70 5.62 22.15 -17.50
C ILE A 70 4.59 22.92 -16.66
N SER A 71 3.95 22.26 -15.69
CA SER A 71 2.99 22.90 -14.78
C SER A 71 3.65 24.02 -13.95
N ALA A 72 4.86 23.80 -13.44
CA ALA A 72 5.61 24.79 -12.67
C ALA A 72 6.02 26.02 -13.52
N TRP A 73 6.48 25.77 -14.74
CA TRP A 73 6.86 26.83 -15.69
C TRP A 73 5.69 27.77 -15.98
N GLN A 74 4.52 27.21 -16.31
CA GLN A 74 3.34 28.01 -16.65
C GLN A 74 2.84 28.88 -15.49
N LYS A 75 3.10 28.47 -14.25
CA LYS A 75 2.75 29.25 -13.05
C LYS A 75 3.71 30.39 -12.76
N LYS A 76 4.79 30.54 -13.55
CA LYS A 76 5.85 31.55 -13.40
C LYS A 76 6.48 31.56 -12.00
N GLY A 77 6.50 30.41 -11.31
CA GLY A 77 6.99 30.32 -9.96
C GLY A 77 7.15 28.89 -9.48
N TRP A 78 8.38 28.53 -9.09
CA TRP A 78 8.70 27.26 -8.47
C TRP A 78 8.54 27.39 -6.96
N SER A 79 7.35 27.09 -6.43
CA SER A 79 7.16 26.91 -4.99
C SER A 79 7.24 25.42 -4.67
N ILE A 80 8.43 24.94 -4.29
CA ILE A 80 8.61 23.54 -3.87
C ILE A 80 8.32 23.46 -2.37
N ARG A 81 7.24 22.75 -2.01
CA ARG A 81 7.00 22.28 -0.65
C ARG A 81 7.88 21.07 -0.41
N ILE A 82 8.83 21.24 0.48
CA ILE A 82 9.75 20.19 0.89
C ILE A 82 9.13 19.42 2.06
N PRO A 83 8.78 18.14 1.91
CA PRO A 83 8.24 17.35 3.01
C PRO A 83 9.34 17.07 4.04
N TRP A 84 8.98 16.97 5.33
CA TRP A 84 9.93 16.71 6.43
C TRP A 84 10.76 15.43 6.21
N ILE A 85 10.20 14.46 5.49
CA ILE A 85 10.84 13.19 5.13
C ILE A 85 12.03 13.35 4.18
N ILE A 86 12.28 14.55 3.62
CA ILE A 86 13.50 14.80 2.85
C ILE A 86 14.77 14.57 3.68
N LEU A 87 14.73 14.85 4.98
CA LEU A 87 15.90 14.72 5.85
C LEU A 87 16.36 13.25 5.98
N PRO A 88 15.50 12.29 6.37
CA PRO A 88 15.90 10.88 6.38
C PRO A 88 16.24 10.35 4.99
N VAL A 89 15.59 10.85 3.93
CA VAL A 89 15.91 10.47 2.54
C VAL A 89 17.32 10.93 2.15
N LEU A 90 17.69 12.18 2.44
CA LEU A 90 19.03 12.69 2.19
C LEU A 90 20.08 11.92 3.00
N GLY A 91 19.78 11.63 4.28
CA GLY A 91 20.63 10.77 5.10
C GLY A 91 20.85 9.39 4.47
N PHE A 92 19.79 8.77 3.93
CA PHE A 92 19.88 7.50 3.23
C PHE A 92 20.69 7.59 1.93
N VAL A 93 20.51 8.66 1.14
CA VAL A 93 21.31 8.90 -0.08
C VAL A 93 22.79 9.02 0.27
N VAL A 94 23.12 9.83 1.28
CA VAL A 94 24.50 10.00 1.75
C VAL A 94 25.08 8.67 2.24
N ALA A 95 24.35 7.91 3.06
CA ALA A 95 24.78 6.59 3.53
C ALA A 95 24.99 5.60 2.36
N SER A 96 24.12 5.64 1.34
CA SER A 96 24.24 4.81 0.14
C SER A 96 25.48 5.17 -0.69
N LEU A 97 25.78 6.47 -0.80
CA LEU A 97 27.00 6.95 -1.46
C LEU A 97 28.27 6.56 -0.68
N PHE A 98 28.23 6.55 0.65
CA PHE A 98 29.33 6.00 1.45
C PHE A 98 29.47 4.49 1.25
N SER A 99 28.35 3.76 1.13
CA SER A 99 28.38 2.32 0.86
C SER A 99 29.04 1.97 -0.48
N LEU A 100 29.05 2.89 -1.46
CA LEU A 100 29.72 2.70 -2.75
C LEU A 100 31.24 2.57 -2.60
N VAL A 101 31.85 3.19 -1.59
CA VAL A 101 33.31 3.19 -1.38
C VAL A 101 33.83 1.79 -1.02
N GLY A 102 32.98 0.92 -0.43
CA GLY A 102 33.32 -0.46 -0.07
C GLY A 102 32.52 -1.52 -0.82
N ALA A 103 31.78 -1.16 -1.88
CA ALA A 103 30.87 -2.08 -2.53
C ALA A 103 31.60 -3.05 -3.47
N LEU A 104 31.45 -4.36 -3.22
CA LEU A 104 31.91 -5.42 -4.14
C LEU A 104 31.22 -5.34 -5.52
N ASN A 105 29.98 -4.84 -5.57
CA ASN A 105 29.18 -4.68 -6.78
C ASN A 105 28.56 -3.28 -6.87
N GLY A 106 29.37 -2.27 -7.18
CA GLY A 106 28.93 -0.88 -7.28
C GLY A 106 27.73 -0.65 -8.20
N ARG A 107 27.57 -1.45 -9.27
CA ARG A 107 26.42 -1.37 -10.20
C ARG A 107 25.08 -1.58 -9.49
N VAL A 108 24.98 -2.57 -8.61
CA VAL A 108 23.73 -2.90 -7.89
C VAL A 108 23.37 -1.78 -6.91
N VAL A 109 24.38 -1.19 -6.26
CA VAL A 109 24.21 -0.03 -5.37
C VAL A 109 23.69 1.17 -6.16
N VAL A 110 24.30 1.48 -7.31
CA VAL A 110 23.85 2.58 -8.19
C VAL A 110 22.42 2.35 -8.68
N GLN A 111 22.09 1.14 -9.14
CA GLN A 111 20.74 0.81 -9.61
C GLN A 111 19.69 1.00 -8.49
N SER A 112 19.99 0.53 -7.29
CA SER A 112 19.11 0.69 -6.12
C SER A 112 18.97 2.15 -5.72
N LEU A 113 20.06 2.92 -5.77
CA LEU A 113 20.06 4.35 -5.48
C LEU A 113 19.23 5.13 -6.52
N VAL A 114 19.35 4.81 -7.81
CA VAL A 114 18.54 5.43 -8.87
C VAL A 114 17.06 5.15 -8.63
N LEU A 115 16.68 3.91 -8.34
CA LEU A 115 15.29 3.57 -8.01
C LEU A 115 14.81 4.37 -6.81
N PHE A 116 15.59 4.42 -5.73
CA PHE A 116 15.25 5.18 -4.52
C PHE A 116 15.04 6.67 -4.81
N VAL A 117 15.93 7.30 -5.57
CA VAL A 117 15.82 8.71 -5.99
C VAL A 117 14.56 8.95 -6.81
N PHE A 118 14.22 8.05 -7.73
CA PHE A 118 13.01 8.15 -8.54
C PHE A 118 11.73 7.98 -7.70
N PHE A 119 11.69 7.03 -6.77
CA PHE A 119 10.55 6.91 -5.85
C PHE A 119 10.41 8.14 -4.96
N PHE A 120 11.53 8.73 -4.53
CA PHE A 120 11.50 10.00 -3.81
C PHE A 120 11.02 11.17 -4.70
N GLN A 121 11.42 11.20 -5.97
CA GLN A 121 10.91 12.15 -6.94
C GLN A 121 9.40 12.04 -7.11
N LEU A 122 8.85 10.82 -7.18
CA LEU A 122 7.40 10.60 -7.18
C LEU A 122 6.74 11.17 -5.92
N LEU A 123 7.34 10.96 -4.75
CA LEU A 123 6.86 11.54 -3.49
C LEU A 123 6.84 13.08 -3.53
N LEU A 124 7.88 13.71 -4.07
CA LEU A 124 7.94 15.17 -4.25
C LEU A 124 6.84 15.66 -5.19
N ILE A 125 6.62 14.98 -6.32
CA ILE A 125 5.55 15.31 -7.27
C ILE A 125 4.20 15.24 -6.56
N ILE A 126 3.93 14.16 -5.81
CA ILE A 126 2.69 13.99 -5.04
C ILE A 126 2.53 15.13 -4.03
N ALA A 127 3.55 15.40 -3.21
CA ALA A 127 3.52 16.41 -2.15
C ALA A 127 3.28 17.84 -2.69
N ASN A 128 3.70 18.12 -3.92
CA ASN A 128 3.58 19.44 -4.55
C ASN A 128 2.34 19.60 -5.43
N THR A 129 1.75 18.48 -5.86
CA THR A 129 0.60 18.48 -6.78
C THR A 129 -0.73 18.27 -6.04
N VAL A 130 -0.73 17.39 -5.05
CA VAL A 130 -1.93 17.03 -4.29
C VAL A 130 -2.27 18.13 -3.30
N ARG A 131 -3.33 18.88 -3.59
CA ARG A 131 -3.79 20.01 -2.76
C ARG A 131 -5.09 19.70 -2.05
N GLU A 132 -5.96 18.94 -2.69
CA GLU A 132 -7.31 18.70 -2.18
C GLU A 132 -7.47 17.33 -1.54
N LYS A 133 -8.45 17.27 -0.63
CA LYS A 133 -8.87 16.02 -0.01
C LYS A 133 -9.30 14.97 -1.04
N ARG A 134 -9.92 15.40 -2.14
CA ARG A 134 -10.38 14.51 -3.20
C ARG A 134 -9.22 13.82 -3.93
N ASP A 135 -8.10 14.53 -4.11
CA ASP A 135 -6.95 14.03 -4.87
C ASP A 135 -6.26 12.90 -4.11
N VAL A 136 -6.10 13.07 -2.78
CA VAL A 136 -5.65 11.99 -1.89
C VAL A 136 -6.57 10.78 -1.96
N ASN A 137 -7.90 11.00 -1.92
CA ASN A 137 -8.87 9.91 -1.99
C ASN A 137 -8.77 9.17 -3.33
N LEU A 138 -8.60 9.90 -4.45
CA LEU A 138 -8.43 9.31 -5.77
C LEU A 138 -7.18 8.41 -5.82
N ILE A 139 -6.03 8.92 -5.38
CA ILE A 139 -4.76 8.18 -5.39
C ILE A 139 -4.86 6.92 -4.49
N LEU A 140 -5.44 7.05 -3.30
CA LEU A 140 -5.64 5.91 -2.40
C LEU A 140 -6.61 4.88 -2.99
N PHE A 141 -7.70 5.33 -3.63
CA PHE A 141 -8.65 4.42 -4.26
C PHE A 141 -8.04 3.72 -5.48
N SER A 142 -7.22 4.42 -6.26
CA SER A 142 -6.43 3.86 -7.36
C SER A 142 -5.46 2.78 -6.86
N LEU A 143 -4.72 3.03 -5.79
CA LEU A 143 -3.83 2.05 -5.17
C LEU A 143 -4.59 0.83 -4.62
N LEU A 144 -5.71 1.06 -3.95
CA LEU A 144 -6.52 -0.01 -3.40
C LEU A 144 -7.16 -0.86 -4.50
N ALA A 145 -7.63 -0.23 -5.58
CA ALA A 145 -8.19 -0.91 -6.74
C ALA A 145 -7.14 -1.74 -7.48
N SER A 146 -5.91 -1.23 -7.64
CA SER A 146 -4.82 -2.00 -8.22
C SER A 146 -4.37 -3.15 -7.30
N GLY A 147 -4.36 -2.94 -5.99
CA GLY A 147 -4.21 -4.00 -4.98
C GLY A 147 -5.24 -5.12 -5.16
N PHE A 148 -6.53 -4.76 -5.20
CA PHE A 148 -7.61 -5.71 -5.42
C PHE A 148 -7.44 -6.49 -6.74
N LEU A 149 -7.18 -5.81 -7.87
CA LEU A 149 -7.04 -6.49 -9.15
C LEU A 149 -5.80 -7.39 -9.21
N ALA A 150 -4.68 -6.99 -8.62
CA ALA A 150 -3.50 -7.83 -8.49
C ALA A 150 -3.78 -9.05 -7.58
N GLY A 151 -4.49 -8.84 -6.47
CA GLY A 151 -4.91 -9.91 -5.57
C GLY A 151 -5.87 -10.89 -6.25
N LEU A 152 -6.84 -10.38 -7.00
CA LEU A 152 -7.80 -11.19 -7.77
C LEU A 152 -7.09 -12.02 -8.83
N TYR A 153 -6.14 -11.42 -9.56
CA TYR A 153 -5.32 -12.17 -10.50
C TYR A 153 -4.49 -13.26 -9.80
N GLY A 154 -3.94 -12.98 -8.62
CA GLY A 154 -3.26 -13.97 -7.78
C GLY A 154 -4.18 -15.09 -7.30
N LEU A 155 -5.42 -14.78 -6.91
CA LEU A 155 -6.43 -15.77 -6.53
C LEU A 155 -6.82 -16.66 -7.71
N LEU A 156 -6.99 -16.09 -8.90
CA LEU A 156 -7.26 -16.88 -10.11
C LEU A 156 -6.09 -17.81 -10.47
N GLN A 157 -4.85 -17.41 -10.20
CA GLN A 157 -3.68 -18.29 -10.35
C GLN A 157 -3.62 -19.39 -9.29
N TYR A 158 -4.00 -19.07 -8.05
CA TYR A 158 -4.14 -20.05 -6.97
C TYR A 158 -5.16 -21.13 -7.35
N LEU A 159 -6.30 -20.73 -7.93
CA LEU A 159 -7.34 -21.65 -8.39
C LEU A 159 -7.01 -22.39 -9.70
N GLY A 160 -5.87 -22.07 -10.35
CA GLY A 160 -5.48 -22.66 -11.64
C GLY A 160 -6.28 -22.16 -12.85
N VAL A 161 -7.13 -21.13 -12.68
CA VAL A 161 -7.91 -20.53 -13.77
C VAL A 161 -7.04 -19.65 -14.67
N MET A 162 -6.06 -18.97 -14.09
CA MET A 162 -5.10 -18.11 -14.80
C MET A 162 -3.69 -18.71 -14.75
N ARG A 163 -2.89 -18.39 -15.78
CA ARG A 163 -1.49 -18.84 -15.84
C ARG A 163 -0.67 -18.21 -14.70
N GLY A 164 -0.12 -19.07 -13.86
CA GLY A 164 0.80 -18.73 -12.79
C GLY A 164 2.26 -19.03 -13.13
N ALA A 165 3.05 -19.39 -12.12
CA ALA A 165 4.46 -19.79 -12.28
C ALA A 165 4.61 -21.03 -13.19
N SER A 166 3.66 -21.95 -13.12
CA SER A 166 3.63 -23.20 -13.87
C SER A 166 2.39 -23.28 -14.75
N ILE A 167 2.55 -23.86 -15.94
CA ILE A 167 1.44 -24.02 -16.90
C ILE A 167 0.49 -25.08 -16.34
N GLY A 168 -0.78 -24.71 -16.13
CA GLY A 168 -1.80 -25.61 -15.58
C GLY A 168 -1.65 -25.92 -14.08
N GLY A 169 -0.73 -25.25 -13.37
CA GLY A 169 -0.58 -25.42 -11.93
C GLY A 169 -1.68 -24.72 -11.13
N SER A 170 -1.84 -25.14 -9.87
CA SER A 170 -2.71 -24.53 -8.86
C SER A 170 -2.00 -24.46 -7.51
N GLY A 171 -2.63 -23.83 -6.52
CA GLY A 171 -2.10 -23.71 -5.17
C GLY A 171 -1.06 -22.59 -4.98
N LEU A 172 -0.54 -22.48 -3.76
CA LEU A 172 0.32 -21.36 -3.33
C LEU A 172 1.64 -21.28 -4.10
N GLY A 173 2.15 -22.40 -4.59
CA GLY A 173 3.37 -22.44 -5.41
C GLY A 173 3.20 -21.78 -6.78
N ASN A 174 1.95 -21.65 -7.26
CA ASN A 174 1.65 -21.09 -8.57
C ASN A 174 1.37 -19.58 -8.55
N VAL A 175 1.21 -18.97 -7.36
CA VAL A 175 0.83 -17.57 -7.20
C VAL A 175 2.03 -16.64 -7.39
N ILE A 176 2.06 -15.95 -8.53
CA ILE A 176 3.04 -14.89 -8.84
C ILE A 176 2.38 -13.52 -9.04
N SER A 177 1.07 -13.52 -9.26
CA SER A 177 0.25 -12.41 -9.71
C SER A 177 0.92 -11.64 -10.85
N THR A 178 0.71 -10.33 -10.91
CA THR A 178 1.39 -9.39 -11.80
C THR A 178 2.81 -9.09 -11.31
N MET A 179 3.17 -9.51 -10.09
CA MET A 179 4.41 -9.10 -9.40
C MET A 179 5.58 -10.08 -9.58
N GLY A 180 5.34 -11.24 -10.17
CA GLY A 180 6.34 -12.30 -10.39
C GLY A 180 6.69 -13.12 -9.14
N ASN A 181 6.20 -12.72 -7.96
CA ASN A 181 6.42 -13.44 -6.71
C ASN A 181 5.30 -13.13 -5.71
N LYS A 182 4.76 -14.16 -5.05
CA LYS A 182 3.81 -13.99 -3.94
C LYS A 182 4.32 -13.06 -2.84
N ASN A 183 5.65 -13.02 -2.60
CA ASN A 183 6.29 -12.11 -1.63
C ASN A 183 6.05 -10.64 -1.95
N TYR A 184 6.18 -10.29 -3.22
CA TYR A 184 5.97 -8.93 -3.67
C TYR A 184 4.48 -8.56 -3.68
N LEU A 185 3.60 -9.50 -4.01
CA LEU A 185 2.15 -9.31 -3.89
C LEU A 185 1.75 -9.06 -2.43
N GLY A 186 2.15 -9.95 -1.51
CA GLY A 186 1.83 -9.83 -0.09
C GLY A 186 2.33 -8.51 0.51
N GLY A 187 3.58 -8.14 0.21
CA GLY A 187 4.16 -6.86 0.62
C GLY A 187 3.36 -5.66 0.09
N PHE A 188 3.04 -5.64 -1.20
CA PHE A 188 2.26 -4.55 -1.82
C PHE A 188 0.88 -4.38 -1.19
N LEU A 189 0.15 -5.49 -0.99
CA LEU A 189 -1.17 -5.46 -0.35
C LEU A 189 -1.06 -4.96 1.09
N ALA A 190 -0.09 -5.46 1.87
CA ALA A 190 0.12 -5.01 3.25
C ALA A 190 0.42 -3.50 3.35
N TYR A 191 1.26 -2.96 2.48
CA TYR A 191 1.54 -1.52 2.44
C TYR A 191 0.32 -0.68 2.05
N THR A 192 -0.63 -1.25 1.31
CA THR A 192 -1.83 -0.54 0.85
C THR A 192 -2.96 -0.53 1.88
N LEU A 193 -3.07 -1.56 2.72
CA LEU A 193 -4.17 -1.76 3.67
C LEU A 193 -4.31 -0.60 4.68
N PHE A 194 -3.21 -0.19 5.32
CA PHE A 194 -3.28 0.81 6.38
C PHE A 194 -3.64 2.21 5.87
N PRO A 195 -3.01 2.75 4.80
CA PRO A 195 -3.44 4.01 4.21
C PRO A 195 -4.89 3.97 3.71
N ALA A 196 -5.37 2.81 3.23
CA ALA A 196 -6.73 2.67 2.73
C ALA A 196 -7.82 2.86 3.81
N VAL A 197 -7.52 2.67 5.10
CA VAL A 197 -8.45 2.96 6.20
C VAL A 197 -8.92 4.42 6.19
N VAL A 198 -8.09 5.34 5.67
CA VAL A 198 -8.47 6.75 5.49
C VAL A 198 -9.72 6.90 4.63
N LEU A 199 -9.93 6.04 3.63
CA LEU A 199 -11.11 6.07 2.77
C LEU A 199 -12.39 5.78 3.56
N VAL A 200 -12.35 4.81 4.48
CA VAL A 200 -13.48 4.42 5.34
C VAL A 200 -13.91 5.57 6.26
N VAL A 201 -12.94 6.29 6.83
CA VAL A 201 -13.20 7.40 7.77
C VAL A 201 -13.63 8.67 7.02
N ARG A 202 -13.02 8.96 5.88
CA ARG A 202 -13.06 10.29 5.25
C ARG A 202 -14.12 10.45 4.16
N LEU A 203 -14.44 9.40 3.42
CA LEU A 203 -15.41 9.49 2.31
C LEU A 203 -16.78 9.90 2.83
N ARG A 204 -17.57 10.64 2.05
CA ARG A 204 -18.96 10.99 2.44
C ARG A 204 -19.99 9.97 1.92
N SER A 205 -19.73 9.39 0.75
CA SER A 205 -20.62 8.41 0.13
C SER A 205 -20.57 7.07 0.87
N ARG A 206 -21.74 6.55 1.26
CA ARG A 206 -21.87 5.23 1.89
C ARG A 206 -21.44 4.11 0.96
N LEU A 207 -21.75 4.24 -0.34
CA LEU A 207 -21.36 3.25 -1.35
C LEU A 207 -19.83 3.16 -1.46
N LEU A 208 -19.15 4.30 -1.60
CA LEU A 208 -17.69 4.29 -1.71
C LEU A 208 -17.01 3.77 -0.43
N ARG A 209 -17.59 4.03 0.76
CA ARG A 209 -17.11 3.43 2.01
C ARG A 209 -17.28 1.91 2.01
N ALA A 210 -18.44 1.41 1.62
CA ALA A 210 -18.71 -0.02 1.52
C ALA A 210 -17.77 -0.69 0.51
N THR A 211 -17.57 -0.07 -0.65
CA THR A 211 -16.58 -0.54 -1.64
C THR A 211 -15.17 -0.54 -1.07
N SER A 212 -14.74 0.52 -0.36
CA SER A 212 -13.43 0.52 0.29
C SER A 212 -13.29 -0.60 1.31
N ILE A 213 -14.31 -0.86 2.14
CA ILE A 213 -14.28 -1.99 3.09
C ILE A 213 -14.13 -3.31 2.35
N LEU A 214 -14.92 -3.55 1.30
CA LEU A 214 -14.83 -4.76 0.50
C LEU A 214 -13.43 -4.96 -0.10
N LEU A 215 -12.86 -3.92 -0.73
CA LEU A 215 -11.54 -4.00 -1.34
C LEU A 215 -10.43 -4.21 -0.29
N ILE A 216 -10.55 -3.57 0.89
CA ILE A 216 -9.61 -3.75 2.02
C ILE A 216 -9.71 -5.18 2.54
N SER A 217 -10.91 -5.68 2.81
CA SER A 217 -11.15 -7.05 3.29
C SER A 217 -10.63 -8.08 2.30
N PHE A 218 -10.90 -7.93 1.01
CA PHE A 218 -10.38 -8.82 -0.03
C PHE A 218 -8.84 -8.82 -0.08
N SER A 219 -8.23 -7.62 -0.02
CA SER A 219 -6.77 -7.49 -0.01
C SER A 219 -6.14 -8.11 1.23
N PHE A 220 -6.80 -7.97 2.38
CA PHE A 220 -6.38 -8.58 3.64
C PHE A 220 -6.49 -10.11 3.60
N GLY A 221 -7.60 -10.64 3.08
CA GLY A 221 -7.79 -12.08 2.89
C GLY A 221 -6.73 -12.67 1.97
N THR A 222 -6.47 -12.02 0.84
CA THR A 222 -5.39 -12.40 -0.06
C THR A 222 -4.03 -12.42 0.66
N VAL A 223 -3.73 -11.45 1.54
CA VAL A 223 -2.48 -11.46 2.33
C VAL A 223 -2.40 -12.67 3.25
N LEU A 224 -3.50 -13.05 3.91
CA LEU A 224 -3.54 -14.24 4.76
C LEU A 224 -3.34 -15.52 3.95
N LEU A 225 -3.97 -15.60 2.78
CA LEU A 225 -3.85 -16.74 1.86
C LEU A 225 -2.41 -16.97 1.40
N LEU A 226 -1.59 -15.94 1.23
CA LEU A 226 -0.22 -16.12 0.72
C LEU A 226 0.77 -16.76 1.73
N GLU A 227 0.35 -16.91 2.99
CA GLU A 227 1.08 -17.58 4.09
C GLU A 227 2.51 -17.06 4.33
N GLN A 228 2.67 -15.73 4.36
CA GLN A 228 3.99 -15.12 4.43
C GLN A 228 4.29 -14.53 5.79
N MET A 229 5.25 -15.13 6.48
CA MET A 229 5.68 -14.66 7.81
C MET A 229 6.10 -13.19 7.81
N GLY A 230 6.86 -12.74 6.80
CA GLY A 230 7.28 -11.34 6.70
C GLY A 230 6.10 -10.37 6.58
N THR A 231 5.07 -10.73 5.82
CA THR A 231 3.87 -9.92 5.63
C THR A 231 2.97 -9.95 6.86
N VAL A 232 2.83 -11.09 7.52
CA VAL A 232 2.07 -11.20 8.79
C VAL A 232 2.72 -10.35 9.88
N ILE A 233 4.04 -10.43 10.04
CA ILE A 233 4.78 -9.62 11.02
C ILE A 233 4.65 -8.13 10.69
N SER A 234 4.74 -7.74 9.41
CA SER A 234 4.59 -6.34 9.03
C SER A 234 3.18 -5.80 9.30
N LEU A 235 2.13 -6.61 9.09
CA LEU A 235 0.76 -6.27 9.48
C LEU A 235 0.62 -6.08 10.99
N ILE A 236 1.21 -6.96 11.80
CA ILE A 236 1.17 -6.84 13.27
C ILE A 236 1.87 -5.55 13.71
N ILE A 237 3.09 -5.29 13.22
CA ILE A 237 3.84 -4.08 13.56
C ILE A 237 3.07 -2.82 13.13
N ALA A 238 2.49 -2.82 11.93
CA ALA A 238 1.72 -1.70 11.43
C ALA A 238 0.42 -1.48 12.22
N ALA A 239 -0.25 -2.55 12.67
CA ALA A 239 -1.41 -2.46 13.55
C ALA A 239 -1.04 -1.86 14.92
N ILE A 240 0.07 -2.32 15.53
CA ILE A 240 0.59 -1.75 16.78
C ILE A 240 0.91 -0.26 16.59
N THR A 241 1.62 0.07 15.51
CA THR A 241 2.01 1.45 15.20
C THR A 241 0.78 2.35 15.01
N LEU A 242 -0.26 1.85 14.34
CA LEU A 242 -1.52 2.57 14.15
C LEU A 242 -2.23 2.80 15.48
N ILE A 243 -2.30 1.80 16.36
CA ILE A 243 -2.88 1.92 17.70
C ILE A 243 -2.11 2.94 18.53
N VAL A 244 -0.77 2.84 18.56
CA VAL A 244 0.09 3.80 19.26
C VAL A 244 -0.11 5.22 18.71
N GLY A 245 -0.16 5.38 17.39
CA GLY A 245 -0.46 6.66 16.76
C GLY A 245 -1.82 7.22 17.18
N TRP A 246 -2.85 6.38 17.26
CA TRP A 246 -4.16 6.79 17.77
C TRP A 246 -4.13 7.19 19.24
N LEU A 247 -3.34 6.52 20.08
CA LEU A 247 -3.20 6.86 21.50
C LEU A 247 -2.47 8.19 21.70
N ILE A 248 -1.44 8.48 20.89
CA ILE A 248 -0.66 9.72 20.95
C ILE A 248 -1.47 10.90 20.41
N PHE A 249 -1.99 10.79 19.18
CA PHE A 249 -2.63 11.91 18.48
C PHE A 249 -4.10 12.09 18.83
N ARG A 250 -4.71 11.12 19.54
CA ARG A 250 -6.10 11.13 20.02
C ARG A 250 -7.09 11.74 19.01
N PRO A 251 -7.29 11.15 17.82
CA PRO A 251 -8.24 11.63 16.83
C PRO A 251 -9.69 11.32 17.25
N VAL A 252 -10.16 11.88 18.37
CA VAL A 252 -11.43 11.54 19.02
C VAL A 252 -12.63 11.81 18.10
N GLU A 253 -12.63 12.96 17.44
CA GLU A 253 -13.80 13.42 16.67
C GLU A 253 -13.99 12.68 15.33
N PRO A 254 -12.94 12.41 14.52
CA PRO A 254 -13.06 11.56 13.33
C PRO A 254 -13.47 10.11 13.65
N LEU A 255 -12.96 9.53 14.75
CA LEU A 255 -13.27 8.16 15.14
C LEU A 255 -14.70 8.03 15.68
N ARG A 256 -15.13 8.91 16.60
CA ARG A 256 -16.49 8.88 17.14
C ARG A 256 -17.54 9.03 16.07
N ARG A 257 -17.33 9.96 15.12
CA ARG A 257 -18.26 10.21 14.01
C ARG A 257 -18.40 9.00 13.07
N ASN A 258 -17.36 8.20 12.92
CA ASN A 258 -17.32 7.09 11.96
C ASN A 258 -17.29 5.70 12.62
N ARG A 259 -17.58 5.61 13.92
CA ARG A 259 -17.47 4.36 14.71
C ARG A 259 -18.17 3.17 14.06
N GLY A 260 -19.38 3.35 13.49
CA GLY A 260 -20.12 2.26 12.87
C GLY A 260 -19.41 1.67 11.65
N TRP A 261 -18.76 2.51 10.84
CA TRP A 261 -18.00 2.06 9.68
C TRP A 261 -16.68 1.41 10.07
N LEU A 262 -16.03 1.89 11.13
CA LEU A 262 -14.83 1.27 11.67
C LEU A 262 -15.13 -0.10 12.32
N ILE A 263 -16.25 -0.23 13.02
CA ILE A 263 -16.75 -1.52 13.52
C ILE A 263 -17.06 -2.44 12.35
N GLY A 264 -17.77 -1.94 11.32
CA GLY A 264 -18.05 -2.71 10.11
C GLY A 264 -16.78 -3.20 9.41
N LEU A 265 -15.75 -2.37 9.31
CA LEU A 265 -14.44 -2.77 8.80
C LEU A 265 -13.80 -3.84 9.71
N GLY A 266 -13.79 -3.63 11.02
CA GLY A 266 -13.24 -4.60 11.98
C GLY A 266 -13.93 -5.97 11.89
N LEU A 267 -15.26 -5.99 11.83
CA LEU A 267 -16.05 -7.21 11.64
C LEU A 267 -15.72 -7.88 10.30
N ALA A 268 -15.62 -7.11 9.21
CA ALA A 268 -15.26 -7.66 7.91
C ALA A 268 -13.86 -8.28 7.94
N LEU A 269 -12.87 -7.63 8.57
CA LEU A 269 -11.51 -8.19 8.72
C LEU A 269 -11.50 -9.44 9.60
N VAL A 270 -12.24 -9.46 10.70
CA VAL A 270 -12.37 -10.66 11.57
C VAL A 270 -13.02 -11.80 10.80
N LEU A 271 -14.11 -11.56 10.07
CA LEU A 271 -14.76 -12.58 9.25
C LEU A 271 -13.80 -13.12 8.18
N THR A 272 -13.11 -12.24 7.46
CA THR A 272 -12.08 -12.64 6.51
C THR A 272 -10.99 -13.49 7.17
N PHE A 273 -10.51 -13.12 8.35
CA PHE A 273 -9.54 -13.93 9.10
C PHE A 273 -10.09 -15.31 9.47
N LEU A 274 -11.32 -15.38 9.97
CA LEU A 274 -11.92 -16.66 10.39
C LEU A 274 -12.10 -17.62 9.20
N ILE A 275 -12.39 -17.09 8.02
CA ILE A 275 -12.62 -17.85 6.78
C ILE A 275 -11.31 -18.23 6.09
N GLU A 276 -10.42 -17.25 5.88
CA GLU A 276 -9.26 -17.40 4.98
C GLU A 276 -7.94 -17.69 5.71
N ALA A 277 -7.86 -17.55 7.03
CA ALA A 277 -6.65 -17.91 7.74
C ALA A 277 -6.41 -19.44 7.64
N PRO A 278 -5.18 -19.90 7.35
CA PRO A 278 -4.84 -21.33 7.29
C PRO A 278 -5.13 -22.09 8.60
N SER A 279 -5.14 -21.38 9.73
CA SER A 279 -5.49 -21.88 11.06
C SER A 279 -6.76 -21.25 11.64
N GLY A 280 -7.59 -20.66 10.77
CA GLY A 280 -8.87 -20.08 11.16
C GLY A 280 -9.80 -21.17 11.73
N PRO A 281 -10.56 -20.89 12.80
CA PRO A 281 -11.41 -21.90 13.43
C PRO A 281 -12.47 -22.46 12.45
N LEU A 282 -12.97 -21.67 11.50
CA LEU A 282 -13.93 -22.17 10.49
C LEU A 282 -13.24 -22.99 9.39
N ASN A 283 -12.04 -22.57 8.95
CA ASN A 283 -11.24 -23.33 7.98
C ASN A 283 -10.79 -24.70 8.53
N SER A 284 -10.51 -24.77 9.85
CA SER A 284 -10.14 -26.01 10.54
C SER A 284 -11.29 -27.00 10.72
N VAL A 285 -12.53 -26.52 10.77
CA VAL A 285 -13.74 -27.37 10.96
C VAL A 285 -14.28 -27.89 9.63
N VAL A 286 -14.03 -27.19 8.52
CA VAL A 286 -14.50 -27.57 7.17
C VAL A 286 -13.52 -28.52 6.45
N GLY A 287 -12.40 -28.91 7.08
CA GLY A 287 -11.50 -29.95 6.57
C GLY A 287 -10.57 -29.52 5.43
N LEU A 288 -10.53 -28.23 5.08
CA LEU A 288 -9.62 -27.66 4.06
C LEU A 288 -8.20 -27.39 4.59
N SER A 289 -7.99 -27.54 5.90
CA SER A 289 -6.69 -27.49 6.58
C SER A 289 -6.35 -28.82 7.25
N ALA A 290 -6.56 -29.93 6.52
CA ALA A 290 -6.17 -31.28 6.91
C ALA A 290 -4.65 -31.53 6.80
N ASP A 291 -3.82 -30.49 6.90
CA ASP A 291 -2.39 -30.65 7.17
C ASP A 291 -2.16 -30.37 8.66
N GLY A 292 -1.77 -31.41 9.41
CA GLY A 292 -1.53 -31.40 10.86
C GLY A 292 -0.38 -30.49 11.35
N SER A 293 -0.07 -29.42 10.63
CA SER A 293 0.98 -28.44 10.92
C SER A 293 0.48 -27.23 11.73
N SER A 294 -0.83 -27.01 11.84
CA SER A 294 -1.37 -25.86 12.57
C SER A 294 -1.27 -26.03 14.10
N TRP A 295 -0.85 -24.97 14.80
CA TRP A 295 -0.69 -25.00 16.25
C TRP A 295 -2.03 -25.22 16.99
N ILE A 296 -3.14 -24.75 16.42
CA ILE A 296 -4.50 -25.00 16.91
C ILE A 296 -4.90 -26.45 16.68
N GLY A 297 -4.58 -27.03 15.52
CA GLY A 297 -4.79 -28.45 15.24
C GLY A 297 -4.05 -29.35 16.25
N ARG A 298 -2.86 -28.94 16.68
CA ARG A 298 -2.11 -29.64 17.75
C ARG A 298 -2.76 -29.50 19.12
N ILE A 299 -3.29 -28.32 19.48
CA ILE A 299 -4.00 -28.12 20.75
C ILE A 299 -5.32 -28.89 20.75
N TRP A 300 -6.02 -28.94 19.62
CA TRP A 300 -7.26 -29.68 19.46
C TRP A 300 -7.01 -31.20 19.49
N ALA A 301 -5.99 -31.69 18.80
CA ALA A 301 -5.55 -33.09 18.87
C ALA A 301 -5.08 -33.49 20.28
N ALA A 302 -4.38 -32.60 20.98
CA ALA A 302 -3.97 -32.81 22.37
C ALA A 302 -5.16 -32.82 23.35
N SER A 303 -6.27 -32.17 23.00
CA SER A 303 -7.50 -32.16 23.80
C SER A 303 -8.52 -33.21 23.38
N SER A 304 -8.48 -33.72 22.14
CA SER A 304 -9.30 -34.83 21.64
C SER A 304 -8.68 -36.22 21.86
N GLY A 305 -7.37 -36.29 22.10
CA GLY A 305 -6.58 -37.50 22.37
C GLY A 305 -6.72 -38.11 23.77
N LYS A 306 -7.93 -38.11 24.34
CA LYS A 306 -8.32 -38.97 25.48
C LYS A 306 -9.53 -39.87 25.15
N THR A 307 -9.77 -40.16 23.87
CA THR A 307 -10.66 -41.25 23.49
C THR A 307 -9.82 -42.44 23.02
N ARG A 308 -9.87 -43.47 23.87
CA ARG A 308 -9.22 -44.78 23.78
C ARG A 308 -9.08 -45.32 22.36
N SER A 309 -7.89 -45.82 22.07
CA SER A 309 -7.68 -46.97 21.18
C SER A 309 -8.70 -48.07 21.47
N TRP A 310 -9.45 -48.48 20.45
CA TRP A 310 -10.05 -49.80 20.40
C TRP A 310 -9.51 -50.48 19.16
N ASP A 311 -8.61 -51.44 19.39
CA ASP A 311 -8.28 -52.49 18.44
C ASP A 311 -9.51 -53.40 18.25
N GLY A 312 -9.69 -53.86 17.01
CA GLY A 312 -10.72 -54.79 16.56
C GLY A 312 -10.70 -54.91 15.05
#